data_AF-A0A0M9XPR7-F1
#
_entry.id   AF-A0A0M9XPR7-F1
#
_cell.length_a   1.000
_cell.length_b   1.000
_cell.length_c   1.000
_cell.angle_alpha   90.00
_cell.angle_beta   90.00
_cell.angle_gamma   90.00
#
_symmetry.space_group_name_H-M   'P 1'
#
loop_
_entity.id
_entity.type
_entity.pdbx_description
1 polymer ?
#
loop_
_entity_poly.entity_id
_entity_poly.type
_entity_poly.pdbx_seq_one_letter_code
_entity_poly.pdbx_strand_id
1 'polypeptide(L)' 'MSKCSVDPAFAELVITENVIRRTAEAKAGWRLHGHHMIGWISERRPYEKIVGLAEAMTAILGEFPASVWTGNTGD' A
#
# COMPACT_ATOMS: atom_id res chain seq x y z
N MET A 1 6.13 -9.80 -10.05
CA MET A 1 5.64 -9.44 -8.70
C MET A 1 4.32 -10.16 -8.50
N SER A 2 4.28 -11.21 -7.67
CA SER A 2 3.05 -11.96 -7.42
C SER A 2 2.12 -11.09 -6.58
N LYS A 3 0.94 -10.74 -7.11
CA LYS A 3 -0.09 -9.97 -6.40
C LYS A 3 -0.73 -10.86 -5.33
N CYS A 4 -0.09 -11.02 -4.17
CA CYS A 4 -0.73 -11.67 -3.02
C CYS A 4 -1.62 -10.66 -2.31
N SER A 5 -2.85 -10.50 -2.81
CA SER A 5 -3.93 -9.78 -2.12
C SER A 5 -5.09 -10.73 -1.92
N VAL A 6 -5.69 -10.69 -0.73
CA VAL A 6 -6.96 -11.36 -0.44
C VAL A 6 -8.16 -10.62 -1.07
N ASP A 7 -7.93 -9.40 -1.56
CA ASP A 7 -8.86 -8.62 -2.37
C ASP A 7 -8.16 -8.19 -3.68
N PRO A 8 -8.36 -8.93 -4.79
CA PRO A 8 -7.76 -8.63 -6.07
C PRO A 8 -8.23 -7.29 -6.68
N ALA A 9 -9.48 -6.88 -6.45
CA ALA A 9 -10.03 -5.65 -7.02
C ALA A 9 -9.42 -4.41 -6.36
N PHE A 10 -9.33 -4.42 -5.03
CA PHE A 10 -8.61 -3.40 -4.29
C PHE A 10 -7.11 -3.37 -4.66
N ALA A 11 -6.50 -4.53 -4.89
CA ALA A 11 -5.10 -4.60 -5.32
C ALA A 11 -4.87 -3.94 -6.69
N GLU A 12 -5.79 -4.08 -7.65
CA GLU A 12 -5.65 -3.41 -8.94
C GLU A 12 -5.73 -1.89 -8.84
N LEU A 13 -6.51 -1.37 -7.89
CA LEU A 13 -6.64 0.06 -7.66
C LEU A 13 -5.40 0.65 -6.97
N VAL A 14 -4.89 -0.04 -5.97
CA VAL A 14 -3.80 0.46 -5.11
C VAL A 14 -2.40 0.27 -5.73
N ILE A 15 -2.23 -0.73 -6.60
CA ILE A 15 -0.95 -0.99 -7.29
C ILE A 15 -0.78 -0.02 -8.45
N THR A 16 -0.53 1.25 -8.12
CA THR A 16 -0.18 2.29 -9.08
C THR A 16 1.33 2.33 -9.31
N GLU A 17 1.76 2.91 -10.43
CA GLU A 17 3.18 3.13 -10.73
C GLU A 17 3.89 3.94 -9.62
N ASN A 18 3.20 4.93 -9.06
CA ASN A 18 3.73 5.75 -7.97
C ASN A 18 4.00 4.92 -6.69
N VAL A 19 3.09 4.00 -6.34
CA VAL A 19 3.25 3.07 -5.21
C VAL A 19 4.41 2.11 -5.47
N ILE A 20 4.51 1.55 -6.68
CA ILE A 20 5.60 0.66 -7.07
C ILE A 20 6.95 1.38 -6.96
N ARG A 21 7.05 2.59 -7.52
CA ARG A 21 8.30 3.38 -7.49
C ARG A 21 8.72 3.72 -6.06
N ARG A 22 7.82 4.24 -5.23
CA ARG A 22 8.14 4.64 -3.85
C ARG A 22 8.56 3.46 -2.99
N THR A 23 7.90 2.32 -3.15
CA THR A 23 8.25 1.10 -2.40
C THR A 23 9.58 0.51 -2.88
N ALA A 24 9.88 0.56 -4.17
CA ALA A 24 11.18 0.17 -4.71
C ALA A 24 12.33 1.08 -4.22
N GLU A 25 12.15 2.41 -4.25
CA GLU A 25 13.11 3.40 -3.74
C GLU A 25 13.38 3.23 -2.24
N ALA A 26 12.33 2.93 -1.48
CA ALA A 26 12.43 2.63 -0.05
C ALA A 26 13.06 1.27 0.24
N LYS A 27 13.29 0.42 -0.78
CA LYS A 27 13.65 -1.00 -0.64
C LYS A 27 12.71 -1.71 0.34
N ALA A 28 11.42 -1.41 0.20
CA ALA A 28 10.35 -1.88 1.06
C ALA A 28 9.59 -3.03 0.38
N GLY A 29 9.31 -4.07 1.16
CA GLY A 29 8.24 -5.02 0.83
C GLY A 29 6.91 -4.51 1.36
N TRP A 30 5.81 -4.96 0.77
CA TRP A 30 4.48 -4.64 1.27
C TRP A 30 3.48 -5.75 0.92
N ARG A 31 2.37 -5.78 1.65
CA ARG A 31 1.20 -6.63 1.36
C ARG A 31 -0.09 -5.88 1.66
N LEU A 32 -1.19 -6.34 1.06
CA LEU A 32 -2.53 -5.88 1.39
C LEU A 32 -3.20 -6.89 2.33
N HIS A 33 -3.91 -6.37 3.34
CA HIS A 33 -4.72 -7.16 4.26
C HIS A 33 -6.03 -6.43 4.52
N GLY A 34 -7.12 -6.90 3.88
CA GLY A 34 -8.35 -6.12 3.75
C GLY A 34 -8.06 -4.75 3.14
N HIS A 35 -8.56 -3.70 3.78
CA HIS A 35 -8.36 -2.30 3.39
C HIS A 35 -7.04 -1.67 3.90
N HIS A 36 -6.10 -2.49 4.38
CA HIS A 36 -4.85 -1.98 4.93
C HIS A 36 -3.67 -2.36 4.04
N MET A 37 -2.75 -1.42 3.85
CA MET A 37 -1.42 -1.70 3.32
C MET A 37 -0.43 -1.83 4.47
N ILE A 38 0.25 -2.97 4.54
CA ILE A 38 1.29 -3.24 5.53
C ILE A 38 2.63 -3.26 4.80
N GLY A 39 3.47 -2.26 5.06
CA GLY A 39 4.83 -2.17 4.53
C GLY A 39 5.88 -2.60 5.55
N TRP A 40 6.98 -3.17 5.08
CA TRP A 40 8.19 -3.41 5.87
C TRP A 40 9.44 -3.09 5.06
N ILE A 41 10.51 -2.73 5.75
CA ILE A 41 11.80 -2.46 5.13
C ILE A 41 12.81 -3.51 5.59
N SER A 42 13.67 -3.93 4.68
CA SER A 42 14.74 -4.91 4.97
C SER A 42 15.99 -4.25 5.57
N GLU A 43 16.08 -2.92 5.45
CA GLU A 43 17.24 -2.14 5.88
C GLU A 43 16.98 -1.41 7.19
N ARG A 44 18.04 -1.21 7.99
CA ARG A 44 17.97 -0.38 9.19
C ARG A 44 17.90 1.09 8.78
N ARG A 45 16.69 1.64 8.64
CA ARG A 45 16.47 3.06 8.34
C ARG A 45 16.12 3.87 9.60
N PRO A 46 16.43 5.17 9.63
CA PRO A 46 15.98 6.07 10.70
C PRO A 46 14.45 6.05 10.82
N TYR A 47 13.96 6.13 12.05
CA TYR A 47 12.53 6.09 12.35
C TYR A 47 11.73 7.15 11.57
N GLU A 48 12.29 8.35 11.41
CA GLU A 48 11.65 9.45 10.69
C GLU A 48 11.43 9.12 9.21
N LYS A 49 12.33 8.34 8.58
CA LYS A 49 12.16 7.91 7.19
C LYS A 49 11.06 6.86 7.03
N ILE A 50 10.84 6.04 8.06
CA ILE A 50 9.76 5.05 8.09
C ILE A 50 8.42 5.77 8.21
N VAL A 51 8.33 6.74 9.13
CA VAL A 51 7.14 7.57 9.33
C VAL A 51 6.80 8.35 8.06
N GLY A 52 7.77 9.02 7.44
CA GLY A 52 7.53 9.77 6.20
C GLY A 52 7.08 8.89 5.02
N LEU A 53 7.54 7.64 4.95
CA LEU A 53 7.03 6.69 3.96
C LEU A 53 5.57 6.32 4.25
N ALA A 54 5.23 6.04 5.51
CA ALA A 54 3.86 5.72 5.91
C ALA A 54 2.90 6.89 5.59
N GLU A 55 3.28 8.11 5.94
CA GLU A 55 2.48 9.32 5.65
C GLU A 55 2.27 9.54 4.15
N ALA A 56 3.32 9.37 3.34
CA ALA A 56 3.21 9.48 1.88
C ALA A 56 2.27 8.43 1.29
N MET A 57 2.31 7.19 1.81
CA MET A 57 1.42 6.12 1.38
C MET A 57 -0.01 6.37 1.83
N THR A 58 -0.24 6.88 3.05
CA THR A 58 -1.55 7.29 3.53
C THR A 58 -2.14 8.41 2.69
N ALA A 59 -1.34 9.40 2.29
CA ALA A 59 -1.80 10.48 1.41
C ALA A 59 -2.27 9.95 0.05
N ILE A 60 -1.48 9.07 -0.58
CA ILE A 60 -1.86 8.42 -1.85
C ILE A 60 -3.16 7.61 -1.69
N LEU A 61 -3.29 6.85 -0.58
CA LEU A 61 -4.51 6.09 -0.32
C LEU A 61 -5.72 7.01 -0.07
N GLY A 62 -5.52 8.16 0.57
CA GLY A 62 -6.56 9.15 0.83
C GLY A 62 -7.10 9.85 -0.43
N GLU A 63 -6.38 9.81 -1.55
CA GLU A 63 -6.85 10.35 -2.83
C GLU A 63 -7.86 9.42 -3.53
N PHE A 64 -7.96 8.14 -3.14
CA PHE A 64 -8.94 7.24 -3.73
C PHE A 64 -10.36 7.56 -3.26
N PRO A 65 -11.36 7.50 -4.16
CA PRO A 65 -12.74 7.77 -3.81
C PRO A 65 -13.27 6.76 -2.77
N ALA A 66 -14.18 7.20 -1.90
CA ALA A 66 -14.74 6.38 -0.82
C ALA A 66 -15.30 5.02 -1.30
N SER A 67 -15.82 4.98 -2.53
CA SER A 67 -16.34 3.78 -3.20
C SER A 67 -15.30 2.67 -3.41
N VAL A 68 -14.00 2.98 -3.38
CA VAL A 68 -12.90 2.01 -3.47
C VAL A 68 -12.81 1.15 -2.20
N TRP A 69 -13.18 1.73 -1.06
CA TRP A 69 -13.10 1.09 0.26
C TRP A 69 -14.35 0.29 0.61
N THR A 70 -15.41 0.42 -0.19
CA THR A 70 -16.68 -0.30 -0.04
C THR A 70 -16.77 -1.50 -0.98
N GLY A 71 -15.63 -2.01 -1.47
CA GLY A 71 -15.55 -3.21 -2.30
C GLY A 71 -16.20 -4.39 -1.59
N ASN A 72 -17.44 -4.70 -2.01
CA ASN A 72 -18.27 -5.87 -1.72
C ASN A 72 -17.69 -6.87 -0.69
N THR A 73 -17.89 -6.62 0.61
CA THR A 73 -18.02 -7.70 1.59
C THR A 73 -19.26 -8.51 1.22
N GLY A 74 -19.10 -9.47 0.30
CA GLY A 74 -20.01 -10.59 0.20
C GLY A 74 -19.81 -11.47 1.43
N ASP A 75 -20.93 -11.78 2.10
CA ASP A 75 -21.08 -12.91 3.02
C ASP A 75 -20.39 -14.20 2.51
#